data_AF-A0A510UQD5-F1
#
_entry.id   AF-A0A510UQD5-F1
#
_cell.length_a   1.000
_cell.length_b   1.000
_cell.length_c   1.000
_cell.angle_alpha   90.00
_cell.angle_beta   90.00
_cell.angle_gamma   90.00
#
_symmetry.space_group_name_H-M   'P 1'
#
loop_
_entity.id
_entity.type
_entity.pdbx_description
1 polymer ?
#
loop_
_entity_poly.entity_id
_entity_poly.type
_entity_poly.pdbx_seq_one_letter_code
_entity_poly.pdbx_strand_id
1 'polypeptide(L)'
;MKMKKKILATVLFGCALSGSAFAEKVTYEKAVADAKAYQDSLPHYENETTGLKDWEAGDATAAANQMGKWVKLGSSTMLNAGQYASVLAPSAAGQSCLKGEKGFIASTQSECVQWNSGGSFCYKYKTSLSMDSGFKAECR
;
A
#
# COMPACT_ATOMS: atom_id res chain seq x y z
N MET A 1 -24.13 36.09 41.36
CA MET A 1 -23.86 34.66 41.05
C MET A 1 -25.16 33.86 40.93
N LYS A 2 -25.81 33.81 39.75
CA LYS A 2 -27.03 33.00 39.54
C LYS A 2 -27.08 32.20 38.23
N MET A 3 -26.15 32.41 37.28
CA MET A 3 -26.14 31.69 35.99
C MET A 3 -25.39 30.35 36.01
N LYS A 4 -24.43 30.14 36.92
CA LYS A 4 -23.59 28.91 36.91
C LYS A 4 -24.33 27.63 37.31
N LYS A 5 -25.39 27.73 38.13
CA LYS A 5 -26.15 26.56 38.60
C LYS A 5 -27.14 26.01 37.57
N LYS A 6 -27.61 26.84 36.63
CA LYS A 6 -28.57 26.40 35.59
C LYS A 6 -27.89 25.60 34.48
N ILE A 7 -26.66 25.94 34.12
CA ILE A 7 -25.91 25.28 33.05
C ILE A 7 -25.54 23.84 33.44
N LEU A 8 -25.17 23.60 34.70
CA LEU A 8 -24.79 22.26 35.17
C LEU A 8 -25.97 21.27 35.16
N ALA A 9 -27.18 21.74 35.49
CA ALA A 9 -28.37 20.90 35.52
C ALA A 9 -28.85 20.49 34.11
N THR A 10 -28.66 21.34 33.10
CA THR A 10 -29.08 21.04 31.73
C THR A 10 -28.14 20.05 31.03
N VAL A 11 -26.84 20.07 31.35
CA VAL A 11 -25.87 19.10 30.80
C VAL A 11 -26.08 17.70 31.39
N LEU A 12 -26.38 17.60 32.70
CA LEU A 12 -26.64 16.31 33.36
C LEU A 12 -27.93 15.63 32.89
N PHE A 13 -28.97 16.40 32.53
CA PHE A 13 -30.21 15.83 31.98
C PHE A 13 -30.10 15.44 30.50
N GLY A 14 -29.24 16.13 29.74
CA GLY A 14 -28.93 15.77 28.35
C GLY A 14 -28.19 14.43 28.23
N CYS A 15 -27.25 14.17 29.14
CA CYS A 15 -26.48 12.91 29.13
C CYS A 15 -27.27 11.68 29.62
N ALA A 16 -28.35 11.87 30.39
CA ALA A 16 -29.17 10.76 30.89
C ALA A 16 -30.24 10.28 29.89
N LEU A 17 -30.56 11.09 28.87
CA LEU A 17 -31.57 10.78 27.83
C LEU A 17 -30.96 10.43 26.48
N SER A 18 -29.68 10.72 26.25
CA SER A 18 -28.95 10.23 25.08
C SER A 18 -28.46 8.81 25.35
N GLY A 19 -29.40 7.86 25.29
CA GLY A 19 -29.17 6.43 25.35
C GLY A 19 -28.11 6.01 24.34
N SER A 20 -26.86 6.02 24.79
CA SER A 20 -25.70 5.57 24.02
C SER A 20 -25.54 4.07 24.25
N ALA A 21 -26.59 3.31 23.96
CA ALA A 21 -26.49 1.86 23.78
C ALA A 21 -25.97 1.58 22.37
N PHE A 22 -24.77 2.08 22.05
CA PHE A 22 -24.06 1.73 20.82
C PHE A 22 -22.68 1.20 21.21
N ALA A 23 -22.70 0.06 21.89
CA ALA A 23 -21.56 -0.85 21.94
C ALA A 23 -22.12 -2.28 21.89
N GLU A 24 -23.09 -2.54 21.02
CA GLU A 24 -23.39 -3.91 20.66
C GLU A 24 -22.18 -4.42 19.87
N LYS A 25 -21.55 -5.48 20.37
CA LYS A 25 -20.44 -6.13 19.69
C LYS A 25 -20.93 -6.51 18.30
N VAL A 26 -20.40 -5.84 17.27
CA VAL A 26 -20.69 -6.20 15.88
C VAL A 26 -20.10 -7.58 15.69
N THR A 27 -20.95 -8.60 15.78
CA THR A 27 -20.55 -9.96 15.46
C THR A 27 -20.47 -10.08 13.95
N TYR A 28 -19.71 -11.05 13.47
CA TYR A 28 -19.55 -11.29 12.05
C TYR A 28 -20.92 -11.47 11.36
N GLU A 29 -21.85 -12.15 12.03
CA GLU A 29 -23.20 -12.42 11.55
C GLU A 29 -24.01 -11.12 11.41
N LYS A 30 -23.86 -10.19 12.35
CA LYS A 30 -24.52 -8.88 12.29
C LYS A 30 -23.96 -8.02 11.17
N ALA A 31 -22.65 -8.00 10.99
CA ALA A 31 -22.01 -7.29 9.88
C ALA A 31 -22.46 -7.84 8.52
N VAL A 32 -22.58 -9.17 8.38
CA VAL A 32 -23.07 -9.80 7.15
C VAL A 32 -24.55 -9.50 6.92
N ALA A 33 -25.37 -9.52 7.98
CA ALA A 33 -26.80 -9.21 7.89
C ALA A 33 -27.04 -7.74 7.49
N ASP A 34 -26.32 -6.80 8.09
CA ASP A 34 -26.41 -5.38 7.77
C ASP A 34 -25.88 -5.08 6.35
N ALA A 35 -24.78 -5.74 5.94
CA ALA A 35 -24.27 -5.64 4.58
C ALA A 35 -25.27 -6.18 3.55
N LYS A 36 -25.94 -7.30 3.86
CA LYS A 36 -26.98 -7.87 3.01
C LYS A 36 -28.21 -6.96 2.94
N ALA A 37 -28.66 -6.40 4.05
CA ALA A 37 -29.79 -5.46 4.07
C ALA A 37 -29.49 -4.20 3.24
N TYR A 38 -28.27 -3.66 3.34
CA TYR A 38 -27.82 -2.56 2.49
C TYR A 38 -27.81 -2.97 1.00
N GLN A 39 -27.23 -4.13 0.67
CA GLN A 39 -27.14 -4.62 -0.71
C GLN A 39 -28.52 -4.92 -1.33
N ASP A 40 -29.47 -5.43 -0.55
CA ASP A 40 -30.85 -5.68 -0.96
C ASP A 40 -31.68 -4.37 -1.06
N SER A 41 -31.26 -3.30 -0.36
CA SER A 41 -31.91 -1.97 -0.43
C SER A 41 -31.48 -1.11 -1.61
N LEU A 42 -30.36 -1.46 -2.25
CA LEU A 42 -29.91 -0.76 -3.44
C LEU A 42 -30.88 -1.07 -4.59
N PRO A 43 -31.25 -0.07 -5.42
CA PRO A 43 -31.92 -0.35 -6.67
C PRO A 43 -31.06 -1.39 -7.39
N HIS A 44 -31.63 -2.55 -7.74
CA HIS A 44 -30.94 -3.57 -8.50
C HIS A 44 -30.61 -3.01 -9.89
N TYR A 45 -29.58 -2.18 -10.00
CA TYR A 45 -28.75 -2.15 -11.19
C TYR A 45 -28.25 -3.57 -11.28
N GLU A 46 -28.86 -4.33 -12.18
CA GLU A 46 -28.58 -5.74 -12.41
C GLU A 46 -27.08 -5.95 -12.32
N ASN A 47 -26.64 -6.99 -11.60
CA ASN A 47 -25.23 -7.39 -11.61
C ASN A 47 -24.78 -7.34 -13.08
N GLU A 48 -23.95 -6.35 -13.44
CA GLU A 48 -23.64 -6.07 -14.83
C GLU A 48 -23.15 -7.38 -15.45
N THR A 49 -23.96 -7.94 -16.36
CA THR A 49 -23.69 -9.25 -16.97
C THR A 49 -22.56 -9.15 -17.99
N THR A 50 -22.18 -7.93 -18.32
CA THR A 50 -21.09 -7.56 -19.19
C THR A 50 -19.99 -6.88 -18.38
N GLY A 51 -18.73 -7.05 -18.80
CA GLY A 51 -17.61 -6.27 -18.24
C GLY A 51 -17.73 -4.78 -18.51
N LEU A 52 -16.70 -4.01 -18.13
CA LEU A 52 -16.61 -2.56 -18.37
C LEU A 52 -17.04 -2.21 -19.80
N LYS A 53 -18.00 -1.30 -19.93
CA LYS A 53 -18.45 -0.78 -21.23
C LYS A 53 -17.41 0.19 -21.78
N ASP A 54 -17.39 0.41 -23.09
CA ASP A 54 -16.35 1.19 -23.76
C ASP A 54 -16.22 2.64 -23.24
N TRP A 55 -17.28 3.20 -22.66
CA TRP A 55 -17.27 4.52 -22.01
C TRP A 55 -16.85 4.51 -20.54
N GLU A 56 -16.82 3.33 -19.91
CA GLU A 56 -16.32 3.10 -18.54
C GLU A 56 -14.85 2.67 -18.56
N ALA A 57 -14.41 2.07 -19.67
CA ALA A 57 -13.00 1.95 -20.01
C ALA A 57 -12.48 3.37 -20.23
N GLY A 58 -11.98 3.99 -19.16
CA GLY A 58 -11.46 5.37 -19.19
C GLY A 58 -10.64 5.65 -20.44
N ASP A 59 -10.72 6.90 -20.91
CA ASP A 59 -10.15 7.36 -22.16
C ASP A 59 -8.75 6.76 -22.41
N ALA A 60 -8.49 6.19 -23.59
CA ALA A 60 -7.16 5.63 -23.92
C ALA A 60 -6.04 6.69 -23.88
N THR A 61 -6.44 7.96 -23.80
CA THR A 61 -5.60 9.15 -23.61
C THR A 61 -5.42 9.58 -22.15
N ALA A 62 -6.02 8.88 -21.18
CA ALA A 62 -5.76 9.06 -19.76
C ALA A 62 -4.31 8.64 -19.45
N ALA A 63 -3.39 9.57 -19.66
CA ALA A 63 -1.96 9.40 -19.43
C ALA A 63 -1.61 9.20 -17.93
N ALA A 64 -2.59 9.34 -17.03
CA ALA A 64 -2.41 9.14 -15.60
C ALA A 64 -2.64 7.67 -15.22
N ASN A 65 -1.59 7.03 -14.69
CA ASN A 65 -1.59 5.69 -14.10
C ASN A 65 -1.65 4.49 -15.06
N GLN A 66 -1.03 4.57 -16.23
CA GLN A 66 -0.79 3.37 -17.04
C GLN A 66 0.17 2.42 -16.32
N MET A 67 -0.20 1.15 -16.20
CA MET A 67 0.67 0.11 -15.65
C MET A 67 1.65 -0.37 -16.73
N GLY A 68 2.92 -0.47 -16.38
CA GLY A 68 3.98 -1.04 -17.20
C GLY A 68 4.70 -2.17 -16.48
N LYS A 69 5.86 -2.57 -17.01
CA LYS A 69 6.78 -3.50 -16.35
C LYS A 69 8.15 -2.86 -16.15
N TRP A 70 8.81 -3.23 -15.07
CA TRP A 70 10.18 -2.78 -14.82
C TRP A 70 11.14 -3.38 -15.84
N VAL A 71 11.80 -2.51 -16.61
CA VAL A 71 12.81 -2.88 -17.60
C VAL A 71 14.18 -2.42 -17.13
N LYS A 72 15.18 -3.30 -17.23
CA LYS A 72 16.59 -2.96 -16.95
C LYS A 72 17.15 -2.17 -18.13
N LEU A 73 17.65 -0.96 -17.86
CA LEU A 73 18.21 -0.07 -18.88
C LEU A 73 19.74 -0.21 -19.02
N GLY A 74 20.42 -0.70 -17.99
CA GLY A 74 21.87 -0.91 -17.99
C GLY A 74 22.42 -1.06 -16.58
N SER A 75 23.60 -1.69 -16.43
CA SER A 75 24.27 -1.79 -15.13
C SER A 75 24.84 -0.43 -14.72
N SER A 76 24.76 -0.12 -13.43
CA SER A 76 25.28 1.13 -12.87
C SER A 76 25.50 0.98 -11.37
N THR A 77 26.35 1.82 -10.81
CA THR A 77 26.36 2.15 -9.39
C THR A 77 25.28 3.21 -9.10
N MET A 78 24.69 3.18 -7.91
CA MET A 78 23.72 4.20 -7.48
C MET A 78 24.43 5.52 -7.19
N LEU A 79 24.74 6.28 -8.24
CA LEU A 79 25.53 7.53 -8.14
C LEU A 79 24.73 8.73 -7.63
N ASN A 80 23.40 8.69 -7.69
CA ASN A 80 22.54 9.80 -7.24
C ASN A 80 21.13 9.31 -6.88
N ALA A 81 20.72 9.54 -5.63
CA ALA A 81 19.38 9.22 -5.14
C ALA A 81 18.26 10.04 -5.83
N GLY A 82 18.59 11.13 -6.54
CA GLY A 82 17.58 12.02 -7.13
C GLY A 82 16.93 11.53 -8.44
N GLN A 83 17.61 10.72 -9.27
CA GLN A 83 17.06 10.25 -10.55
C GLN A 83 16.49 8.82 -10.50
N TYR A 84 16.87 8.04 -9.48
CA TYR A 84 16.47 6.64 -9.30
C TYR A 84 16.22 6.36 -7.81
N ALA A 85 15.47 7.26 -7.15
CA ALA A 85 15.23 7.24 -5.71
C ALA A 85 14.61 5.93 -5.20
N SER A 86 13.78 5.29 -6.04
CA SER A 86 13.16 4.00 -5.71
C SER A 86 14.19 2.88 -5.82
N VAL A 87 14.69 2.41 -4.69
CA VAL A 87 15.51 1.19 -4.63
C VAL A 87 14.59 -0.02 -4.68
N LEU A 88 14.76 -0.81 -5.72
CA LEU A 88 13.94 -1.97 -6.03
C LEU A 88 14.72 -3.25 -5.71
N ALA A 89 13.99 -4.27 -5.24
CA ALA A 89 14.56 -5.59 -5.05
C ALA A 89 15.02 -6.19 -6.39
N PRO A 90 16.01 -7.11 -6.39
CA PRO A 90 16.46 -7.80 -7.60
C PRO A 90 15.34 -8.48 -8.39
N SER A 91 14.29 -8.93 -7.70
CA SER A 91 13.10 -9.57 -8.26
C SER A 91 12.12 -8.61 -8.94
N ALA A 92 12.32 -7.30 -8.84
CA ALA A 92 11.41 -6.30 -9.40
C ALA A 92 11.42 -6.29 -10.94
N ALA A 93 12.49 -6.79 -11.58
CA ALA A 93 12.55 -6.87 -13.04
C ALA A 93 11.36 -7.67 -13.60
N GLY A 94 10.62 -7.06 -14.53
CA GLY A 94 9.43 -7.64 -15.14
C GLY A 94 8.16 -7.60 -14.27
N GLN A 95 8.23 -7.11 -13.03
CA GLN A 95 7.05 -6.87 -12.19
C GLN A 95 6.30 -5.62 -12.65
N SER A 96 5.02 -5.56 -12.32
CA SER A 96 4.15 -4.43 -12.62
C SER A 96 4.57 -3.17 -11.86
N CYS A 97 4.43 -2.02 -12.52
CA CYS A 97 4.77 -0.70 -11.97
C CYS A 97 4.01 0.40 -12.70
N LEU A 98 4.13 1.65 -12.23
CA LEU A 98 3.56 2.81 -12.91
C LEU A 98 4.49 3.28 -14.02
N LYS A 99 3.99 3.33 -15.26
CA LYS A 99 4.77 3.67 -16.44
C LYS A 99 5.43 5.05 -16.29
N GLY A 100 6.70 5.15 -16.65
CA GLY A 100 7.53 6.35 -16.48
C GLY A 100 8.24 6.45 -15.13
N GLU A 101 7.92 5.59 -14.15
CA GLU A 101 8.68 5.52 -12.90
C GLU A 101 10.12 5.06 -13.15
N LYS A 102 11.06 5.70 -12.46
CA LYS A 102 12.49 5.39 -12.53
C LYS A 102 12.96 4.85 -11.19
N GLY A 103 13.65 3.72 -11.23
CA GLY A 103 14.16 3.05 -10.03
C GLY A 103 15.50 2.40 -10.26
N PHE A 104 16.12 1.93 -9.18
CA PHE A 104 17.37 1.19 -9.22
C PHE A 104 17.14 -0.22 -8.69
N ILE A 105 17.29 -1.22 -9.55
CA ILE A 105 17.23 -2.62 -9.14
C ILE A 105 18.59 -2.98 -8.54
N ALA A 106 18.62 -3.05 -7.21
CA ALA A 106 19.82 -3.38 -6.45
C ALA A 106 20.25 -4.83 -6.70
N SER A 107 21.55 -5.09 -6.72
CA SER A 107 22.07 -6.46 -6.70
C SER A 107 22.05 -7.00 -5.27
N THR A 108 22.26 -8.31 -5.12
CA THR A 108 22.49 -8.92 -3.80
C THR A 108 23.97 -9.05 -3.53
N GLN A 109 24.44 -8.59 -2.38
CA GLN A 109 25.76 -8.96 -1.85
C GLN A 109 25.60 -9.97 -0.73
N SER A 110 26.48 -10.97 -0.69
CA SER A 110 26.55 -11.93 0.40
C SER A 110 27.84 -11.70 1.18
N GLU A 111 27.69 -11.34 2.44
CA GLU A 111 28.81 -11.13 3.36
C GLU A 111 28.93 -12.30 4.31
N CYS A 112 30.18 -12.72 4.57
CA CYS A 112 30.44 -13.75 5.55
C CYS A 112 30.35 -13.19 6.97
N VAL A 113 29.48 -13.78 7.79
CA VAL A 113 29.31 -13.46 9.21
C VAL A 113 30.15 -14.41 10.06
N GLN A 114 31.48 -14.25 9.98
CA GLN A 114 32.50 -14.35 11.04
C GLN A 114 33.90 -14.40 10.39
N TRP A 115 34.81 -13.57 10.88
CA TRP A 115 36.25 -13.76 10.71
C TRP A 115 36.88 -13.62 12.10
N ASN A 116 37.13 -14.73 12.80
CA ASN A 116 37.91 -14.70 14.03
C ASN A 116 39.37 -15.02 13.69
N SER A 117 40.21 -14.00 13.78
CA SER A 117 41.66 -14.08 13.96
C SER A 117 42.45 -15.04 13.04
N GLY A 118 42.26 -14.92 11.71
CA GLY A 118 43.26 -15.38 10.73
C GLY A 118 42.95 -16.66 9.93
N GLY A 119 41.76 -17.26 10.07
CA GLY A 119 41.33 -18.41 9.23
C GLY A 119 40.27 -18.04 8.19
N SER A 120 40.16 -18.84 7.12
CA SER A 120 39.22 -18.69 5.99
C SER A 120 37.90 -19.48 6.16
N PHE A 121 37.40 -19.61 7.40
CA PHE A 121 36.15 -20.31 7.66
C PHE A 121 34.96 -19.35 7.71
N CYS A 122 33.96 -19.61 6.86
CA CYS A 122 32.71 -18.87 6.88
C CYS A 122 31.59 -19.66 7.57
N TYR A 123 31.10 -19.16 8.71
CA TYR A 123 30.04 -19.83 9.47
C TYR A 123 28.62 -19.56 8.91
N LYS A 124 28.37 -18.35 8.39
CA LYS A 124 27.06 -17.96 7.86
C LYS A 124 27.22 -16.87 6.81
N TYR A 125 26.40 -16.93 5.76
CA TYR A 125 26.28 -15.82 4.80
C TYR A 125 25.07 -14.95 5.15
N LYS A 126 25.27 -13.64 5.12
CA LYS A 126 24.21 -12.63 5.19
C LYS A 126 24.06 -12.00 3.82
N THR A 127 22.90 -12.17 3.21
CA THR A 127 22.57 -11.50 1.95
C THR A 127 21.91 -10.16 2.24
N SER A 128 22.43 -9.09 1.64
CA SER A 128 21.87 -7.74 1.68
C SER A 128 21.79 -7.15 0.27
N LEU A 129 21.05 -6.06 0.13
CA LEU A 129 21.03 -5.30 -1.12
C LEU A 129 22.32 -4.49 -1.24
N SER A 130 22.98 -4.57 -2.39
CA SER A 130 24.12 -3.75 -2.75
C SER A 130 23.66 -2.54 -3.54
N MET A 131 24.06 -1.34 -3.12
CA MET A 131 23.87 -0.11 -3.89
C MET A 131 25.07 0.20 -4.80
N ASP A 132 26.20 -0.47 -4.55
CA ASP A 132 27.44 -0.31 -5.31
C ASP A 132 27.33 -0.92 -6.72
N SER A 133 26.48 -1.93 -6.86
CA SER A 133 26.22 -2.61 -8.12
C SER A 133 24.73 -2.91 -8.30
N GLY A 134 24.21 -2.66 -9.49
CA GLY A 134 22.81 -2.92 -9.81
C GLY A 134 22.47 -2.43 -11.21
N PHE A 135 21.17 -2.24 -11.46
CA PHE A 135 20.67 -1.80 -12.76
C PHE A 135 19.79 -0.57 -12.62
N LYS A 136 20.02 0.43 -13.47
CA LYS A 136 19.03 1.47 -13.72
C LYS A 136 17.81 0.80 -14.33
N ALA A 137 16.63 1.14 -13.83
CA ALA A 137 15.38 0.59 -14.29
C ALA A 137 14.37 1.70 -14.56
N GLU A 138 13.48 1.44 -15.51
CA GLU A 138 12.36 2.30 -15.86
C GLU A 138 11.14 1.42 -16.10
N CYS A 139 9.99 1.89 -15.64
CA CYS A 139 8.73 1.23 -15.90
C CYS A 139 8.23 1.59 -17.31
N ARG A 140 8.08 0.58 -18.17
CA ARG A 140 7.68 0.74 -19.57
C ARG A 140 6.41 -0.02 -19.91
#